data_AF-A0A940M691-F1
#
_entry.id   AF-A0A940M691-F1
#
_cell.length_a   1.000
_cell.length_b   1.000
_cell.length_c   1.000
_cell.angle_alpha   90.00
_cell.angle_beta   90.00
_cell.angle_gamma   90.00
#
_symmetry.space_group_name_H-M   'P 1'
#
loop_
_entity.id
_entity.type
_entity.pdbx_description
1 polymer ?
#
loop_
_entity_poly.entity_id
_entity_poly.type
_entity_poly.pdbx_seq_one_letter_code
_entity_poly.pdbx_strand_id
1 'polypeptide(L)'
;MVRAPSPIRPRLRVALAVAVLAAAPALVASPTQDTPGAAAHGDAAQASRHAHATGDAWLDRQLADIDDYAVRYPEAFAAELERYAGVPRAYVVGLLAQPGWSGGDAWFACFLARAVEATCRAVVRSRTRAGVEADWKEIAAGFGARPGSDAYTAVRLALADSYRRWGRPLQPDAALSRALRQREQREQQQP
;
A
#
# COMPACT_ATOMS: atom_id res chain seq x y z
N MET A 1 39.52 -9.56 -24.11
CA MET A 1 39.35 -10.79 -24.93
C MET A 1 39.84 -11.93 -24.05
N VAL A 2 39.03 -12.88 -23.59
CA VAL A 2 38.44 -13.98 -24.38
C VAL A 2 37.18 -14.49 -23.65
N ARG A 3 36.11 -14.69 -24.42
CA ARG A 3 34.83 -15.32 -24.05
C ARG A 3 34.91 -16.79 -24.48
N ALA A 4 34.51 -17.74 -23.63
CA ALA A 4 34.25 -19.13 -24.02
C ALA A 4 33.41 -19.85 -22.93
N PRO A 5 32.83 -21.05 -23.18
CA PRO A 5 31.40 -21.19 -23.51
C PRO A 5 30.62 -22.12 -22.55
N SER A 6 29.29 -22.02 -22.58
CA SER A 6 28.36 -22.97 -21.92
C SER A 6 28.25 -24.31 -22.67
N PRO A 7 28.12 -25.44 -21.97
CA PRO A 7 27.52 -26.67 -22.50
C PRO A 7 26.18 -26.98 -21.80
N ILE A 8 25.06 -26.99 -22.53
CA ILE A 8 24.39 -28.16 -23.15
C ILE A 8 23.58 -29.01 -22.14
N ARG A 9 22.25 -28.92 -22.25
CA ARG A 9 21.26 -29.78 -21.59
C ARG A 9 21.22 -31.17 -22.23
N PRO A 10 21.13 -32.27 -21.48
CA PRO A 10 20.72 -33.56 -22.03
C PRO A 10 19.21 -33.81 -21.87
N ARG A 11 18.69 -34.55 -22.86
CA ARG A 11 17.30 -34.85 -23.16
C ARG A 11 16.75 -36.04 -22.35
N LEU A 12 15.45 -35.94 -22.07
CA LEU A 12 14.42 -36.98 -21.91
C LEU A 12 14.82 -38.41 -22.31
N ARG A 13 14.48 -39.40 -21.45
CA ARG A 13 14.16 -40.77 -21.89
C ARG A 13 12.92 -41.31 -21.18
N VAL A 14 11.98 -41.69 -22.04
CA VAL A 14 10.73 -42.41 -21.84
C VAL A 14 11.01 -43.85 -21.38
N ALA A 15 10.17 -44.40 -20.51
CA ALA A 15 9.90 -45.83 -20.50
C ALA A 15 8.43 -46.08 -20.12
N LEU A 16 7.69 -46.54 -21.13
CA LEU A 16 6.32 -47.00 -21.11
C LEU A 16 6.31 -48.45 -20.55
N ALA A 17 5.35 -48.80 -19.71
CA ALA A 17 4.97 -50.20 -19.49
C ALA A 17 3.45 -50.30 -19.34
N VAL A 18 2.86 -51.10 -20.24
CA VAL A 18 1.45 -51.39 -20.45
C VAL A 18 1.15 -52.80 -19.93
N ALA A 19 0.01 -52.99 -19.26
CA ALA A 19 -0.84 -54.21 -19.23
C ALA A 19 -2.14 -53.84 -18.46
N VAL A 20 -3.37 -53.77 -19.00
CA VAL A 20 -4.24 -54.76 -19.72
C VAL A 20 -4.50 -55.97 -18.80
N LEU A 21 -5.71 -56.38 -18.36
CA LEU A 21 -7.10 -56.33 -18.83
C LEU A 21 -8.04 -56.77 -17.66
N ALA A 22 -9.33 -56.36 -17.59
CA ALA A 22 -10.51 -57.25 -17.38
C ALA A 22 -11.82 -56.54 -16.92
N ALA A 23 -12.82 -56.64 -17.81
CA ALA A 23 -14.25 -57.00 -17.61
C ALA A 23 -15.25 -56.24 -16.70
N ALA A 24 -16.39 -55.94 -17.35
CA ALA A 24 -17.80 -55.90 -16.91
C ALA A 24 -18.48 -54.52 -16.78
N PRO A 25 -19.70 -54.33 -17.36
CA PRO A 25 -20.41 -53.06 -17.35
C PRO A 25 -21.31 -52.97 -16.12
N ALA A 26 -21.12 -51.95 -15.30
CA ALA A 26 -22.11 -51.52 -14.33
C ALA A 26 -22.48 -50.07 -14.65
N LEU A 27 -23.79 -49.82 -14.82
CA LEU A 27 -24.37 -48.49 -14.84
C LEU A 27 -23.98 -47.77 -13.54
N VAL A 28 -23.07 -46.80 -13.63
CA VAL A 28 -22.77 -45.90 -12.52
C VAL A 28 -23.24 -44.51 -12.92
N ALA A 29 -24.15 -43.98 -12.11
CA ALA A 29 -24.66 -42.63 -12.18
C ALA A 29 -23.52 -41.61 -12.29
N SER A 30 -23.66 -40.66 -13.22
CA SER A 30 -22.72 -39.54 -13.37
C SER A 30 -22.67 -38.72 -12.07
N PRO A 31 -21.49 -38.52 -11.45
CA PRO A 31 -21.36 -37.52 -10.42
C PRO A 31 -21.37 -36.14 -11.09
N THR A 32 -22.41 -35.35 -10.82
CA THR A 32 -22.43 -33.91 -11.07
C THR A 32 -21.29 -33.30 -10.27
N GLN A 33 -20.21 -32.93 -10.94
CA GLN A 33 -19.13 -32.15 -10.33
C GLN A 33 -19.61 -30.70 -10.23
N ASP A 34 -20.37 -30.41 -9.17
CA ASP A 34 -20.49 -29.05 -8.65
C ASP A 34 -19.08 -28.59 -8.30
N THR A 35 -18.53 -27.77 -9.18
CA THR A 35 -17.26 -27.07 -8.94
C THR A 35 -17.64 -25.72 -8.33
N PRO A 36 -17.57 -25.54 -6.99
CA PRO A 36 -17.55 -24.19 -6.45
C PRO A 36 -16.28 -23.54 -6.96
N GLY A 37 -16.44 -22.59 -7.88
CA GLY A 37 -15.42 -21.61 -8.24
C GLY A 37 -15.07 -20.79 -7.01
N ALA A 38 -14.24 -21.36 -6.14
CA ALA A 38 -13.47 -20.60 -5.18
C ALA A 38 -12.47 -19.80 -6.01
N ALA A 39 -12.85 -18.54 -6.27
CA ALA A 39 -11.98 -17.52 -6.80
C ALA A 39 -10.63 -17.61 -6.07
N ALA A 40 -9.60 -18.04 -6.80
CA ALA A 40 -8.23 -17.77 -6.45
C ALA A 40 -8.11 -16.24 -6.39
N HIS A 41 -8.25 -15.68 -5.19
CA HIS A 41 -7.94 -14.29 -4.94
C HIS A 41 -6.45 -14.16 -5.24
N GLY A 42 -6.16 -13.40 -6.30
CA GLY A 42 -4.86 -13.34 -6.93
C GLY A 42 -3.75 -12.95 -5.97
N ASP A 43 -3.02 -13.95 -5.48
CA ASP A 43 -1.73 -13.79 -4.80
C ASP A 43 -0.57 -13.64 -5.81
N ALA A 44 -0.87 -13.07 -6.98
CA ALA A 44 0.06 -12.91 -8.10
C ALA A 44 0.04 -11.49 -8.69
N ALA A 45 -0.21 -10.48 -7.86
CA ALA A 45 0.01 -9.07 -8.19
C ALA A 45 0.91 -8.37 -7.15
N GLN A 46 1.77 -9.14 -6.47
CA GLN A 46 2.84 -8.61 -5.65
C GLN A 46 4.12 -8.45 -6.50
N ALA A 47 3.96 -7.92 -7.72
CA ALA A 47 5.07 -7.28 -8.41
C ALA A 47 5.49 -6.11 -7.53
N SER A 48 6.75 -6.08 -7.11
CA SER A 48 7.37 -5.16 -6.15
C SER A 48 6.84 -3.72 -6.24
N ARG A 49 5.74 -3.43 -5.55
CA ARG A 49 5.33 -2.05 -5.29
C ARG A 49 6.38 -1.45 -4.38
N HIS A 50 6.69 -0.18 -4.60
CA HIS A 50 7.50 0.61 -3.68
C HIS A 50 7.00 0.38 -2.25
N ALA A 51 7.86 -0.09 -1.36
CA ALA A 51 7.50 -0.28 0.03
C ALA A 51 7.66 1.07 0.74
N HIS A 52 6.57 1.64 1.26
CA HIS A 52 6.67 2.88 2.03
C HIS A 52 7.48 2.69 3.33
N ALA A 53 7.45 1.49 3.92
CA ALA A 53 8.25 1.15 5.10
C ALA A 53 8.13 2.19 6.24
N THR A 54 6.90 2.58 6.58
CA THR A 54 6.63 3.56 7.66
C THR A 54 6.84 2.98 9.07
N GLY A 55 7.07 1.66 9.17
CA GLY A 55 7.12 0.92 10.44
C GLY A 55 5.74 0.53 10.97
N ASP A 56 4.68 0.78 10.19
CA ASP A 56 3.30 0.42 10.49
C ASP A 56 2.68 -0.27 9.26
N ALA A 57 2.56 -1.59 9.33
CA ALA A 57 2.06 -2.38 8.21
C ALA A 57 0.60 -2.07 7.84
N TRP A 58 -0.20 -1.56 8.79
CA TRP A 58 -1.55 -1.11 8.46
C TRP A 58 -1.50 0.18 7.63
N LEU A 59 -0.67 1.15 8.05
CA LEU A 59 -0.50 2.40 7.33
C LEU A 59 0.10 2.17 5.94
N ASP A 60 1.14 1.33 5.83
CA ASP A 60 1.79 1.01 4.55
C ASP A 60 0.78 0.45 3.52
N ARG A 61 -0.17 -0.40 3.97
CA ARG A 61 -1.25 -0.87 3.09
C ARG A 61 -2.17 0.25 2.62
N GLN A 62 -2.46 1.22 3.47
CA GLN A 62 -3.34 2.34 3.08
C GLN A 62 -2.60 3.32 2.17
N LEU A 63 -1.30 3.53 2.36
CA LEU A 63 -0.49 4.36 1.47
C LEU A 63 -0.40 3.75 0.06
N ALA A 64 -0.25 2.43 -0.06
CA ALA A 64 -0.31 1.74 -1.35
C ALA A 64 -1.69 1.90 -2.04
N ASP A 65 -2.76 1.91 -1.26
CA ASP A 65 -4.11 2.18 -1.77
C ASP A 65 -4.33 3.67 -2.14
N ILE A 66 -3.61 4.59 -1.49
CA ILE A 66 -3.56 6.01 -1.86
C ILE A 66 -2.75 6.20 -3.15
N ASP A 67 -1.71 5.40 -3.43
CA ASP A 67 -1.01 5.41 -4.71
C ASP A 67 -1.99 5.16 -5.86
N ASP A 68 -2.76 4.08 -5.75
CA ASP A 68 -3.77 3.71 -6.75
C ASP A 68 -4.85 4.81 -6.89
N TYR A 69 -5.25 5.42 -5.77
CA TYR A 69 -6.20 6.52 -5.76
C TYR A 69 -5.67 7.77 -6.47
N ALA A 70 -4.42 8.17 -6.19
CA ALA A 70 -3.81 9.35 -6.77
C ALA A 70 -3.65 9.22 -8.29
N VAL A 71 -3.36 8.03 -8.79
CA VAL A 71 -3.32 7.73 -10.22
C VAL A 71 -4.72 7.82 -10.84
N ARG A 72 -5.73 7.27 -10.17
CA ARG A 72 -7.11 7.22 -10.70
C ARG A 72 -7.83 8.57 -10.61
N TYR A 73 -7.54 9.37 -9.60
CA TYR A 73 -8.25 10.62 -9.28
C TYR A 73 -7.26 11.76 -8.95
N PRO A 74 -6.38 12.16 -9.89
CA PRO A 74 -5.28 13.08 -9.61
C PRO A 74 -5.75 14.47 -9.13
N GLU A 75 -6.82 15.01 -9.70
CA GLU A 75 -7.36 16.31 -9.31
C GLU A 75 -7.97 16.30 -7.89
N ALA A 76 -8.72 15.23 -7.57
CA ALA A 76 -9.32 15.06 -6.26
C ALA A 76 -8.23 14.85 -5.19
N PHE A 77 -7.20 14.08 -5.52
CA PHE A 77 -6.02 13.87 -4.68
C PHE A 77 -5.27 15.19 -4.41
N ALA A 78 -4.95 15.96 -5.46
CA ALA A 78 -4.27 17.25 -5.29
C ALA A 78 -5.12 18.24 -4.47
N ALA A 79 -6.44 18.24 -4.66
CA ALA A 79 -7.36 19.07 -3.89
C ALA A 79 -7.44 18.67 -2.40
N GLU A 80 -7.23 17.40 -2.07
CA GLU A 80 -7.13 16.93 -0.69
C GLU A 80 -5.89 17.53 0.00
N LEU A 81 -4.72 17.42 -0.64
CA LEU A 81 -3.47 17.95 -0.09
C LEU A 81 -3.52 19.49 0.02
N GLU A 82 -4.18 20.17 -0.92
CA GLU A 82 -4.37 21.61 -0.83
C GLU A 82 -5.22 22.01 0.36
N ARG A 83 -6.42 21.44 0.48
CA ARG A 83 -7.37 21.86 1.52
C ARG A 83 -6.96 21.44 2.92
N TYR A 84 -6.39 20.26 3.08
CA TYR A 84 -6.18 19.66 4.40
C TYR A 84 -4.72 19.57 4.82
N ALA A 85 -3.77 19.63 3.87
CA ALA A 85 -2.35 19.75 4.17
C ALA A 85 -1.76 21.13 3.85
N GLY A 86 -2.55 22.06 3.27
CA GLY A 86 -2.12 23.42 2.99
C GLY A 86 -1.08 23.53 1.85
N VAL A 87 -1.09 22.58 0.91
CA VAL A 87 -0.06 22.47 -0.14
C VAL A 87 -0.64 22.80 -1.51
N PRO A 88 -0.10 23.78 -2.26
CA PRO A 88 -0.65 24.15 -3.57
C PRO A 88 -0.74 22.97 -4.53
N ARG A 89 -1.86 22.82 -5.27
CA ARG A 89 -2.05 21.71 -6.24
C ARG A 89 -0.88 21.58 -7.22
N ALA A 90 -0.37 22.70 -7.74
CA ALA A 90 0.76 22.70 -8.65
C ALA A 90 2.04 22.10 -8.04
N TYR A 91 2.26 22.28 -6.73
CA TYR A 91 3.39 21.65 -6.04
C TYR A 91 3.20 20.13 -5.96
N VAL A 92 1.99 19.65 -5.68
CA VAL A 92 1.66 18.21 -5.64
C VAL A 92 1.89 17.57 -7.00
N VAL A 93 1.39 18.19 -8.08
CA VAL A 93 1.60 17.71 -9.45
C VAL A 93 3.08 17.67 -9.80
N GLY A 94 3.84 18.72 -9.48
CA GLY A 94 5.29 18.75 -9.70
C GLY A 94 6.08 17.75 -8.85
N LEU A 95 5.56 17.38 -7.67
CA LEU A 95 6.16 16.34 -6.84
C LEU A 95 5.94 14.95 -7.44
N LEU A 96 4.71 14.64 -7.85
CA LEU A 96 4.36 13.34 -8.45
C LEU A 96 5.00 13.12 -9.83
N ALA A 97 5.44 14.19 -10.50
CA ALA A 97 6.21 14.09 -11.73
C ALA A 97 7.68 13.68 -11.51
N GLN A 98 8.17 13.68 -10.25
CA GLN A 98 9.55 13.31 -9.94
C GLN A 98 9.69 11.79 -9.79
N PRO A 99 10.78 11.18 -10.29
CA PRO A 99 11.07 9.77 -10.05
C PRO A 99 11.13 9.44 -8.55
N GLY A 100 10.55 8.31 -8.16
CA GLY A 100 10.56 7.84 -6.77
C GLY A 100 9.56 8.52 -5.84
N TRP A 101 8.60 9.29 -6.38
CA TRP A 101 7.47 9.81 -5.64
C TRP A 101 6.16 9.16 -6.10
N SER A 102 5.38 8.69 -5.14
CA SER A 102 4.02 8.21 -5.36
C SER A 102 2.98 9.08 -4.64
N GLY A 103 1.69 8.79 -4.86
CA GLY A 103 0.58 9.46 -4.19
C GLY A 103 0.65 9.29 -2.66
N GLY A 104 0.86 8.07 -2.20
CA GLY A 104 1.08 7.70 -0.82
C GLY A 104 2.27 8.43 -0.20
N ASP A 105 3.40 8.55 -0.92
CA ASP A 105 4.55 9.31 -0.44
C ASP A 105 4.25 10.80 -0.27
N ALA A 106 3.61 11.41 -1.27
CA ALA A 106 3.23 12.82 -1.23
C ALA A 106 2.22 13.09 -0.11
N TRP A 107 1.22 12.21 0.04
CA TRP A 107 0.23 12.29 1.11
C TRP A 107 0.91 12.17 2.48
N PHE A 108 1.71 11.13 2.69
CA PHE A 108 2.37 10.89 3.98
C PHE A 108 3.30 12.03 4.34
N ALA A 109 4.13 12.52 3.40
CA ALA A 109 5.03 13.64 3.64
C ALA A 109 4.28 14.89 4.12
N CYS A 110 3.20 15.26 3.45
CA CYS A 110 2.49 16.50 3.73
C CYS A 110 1.61 16.41 4.99
N PHE A 111 0.94 15.28 5.23
CA PHE A 111 0.15 15.09 6.45
C PHE A 111 1.02 14.82 7.68
N LEU A 112 2.17 14.16 7.52
CA LEU A 112 3.20 14.11 8.57
C LEU A 112 3.66 15.53 8.93
N ALA A 113 3.97 16.36 7.93
CA ALA A 113 4.40 17.73 8.16
C ALA A 113 3.36 18.52 8.96
N ARG A 114 2.06 18.36 8.67
CA ARG A 114 0.99 18.97 9.46
C ARG A 114 0.97 18.48 10.90
N ALA A 115 1.11 17.18 11.12
CA ALA A 115 1.08 16.58 12.45
C ALA A 115 2.26 16.98 13.35
N VAL A 116 3.41 17.32 12.74
CA VAL A 116 4.64 17.75 13.44
C VAL A 116 4.91 19.26 13.31
N GLU A 117 3.92 20.03 12.86
CA GLU A 117 4.01 21.48 12.66
C GLU A 117 5.18 21.95 11.78
N ALA A 118 5.59 21.10 10.83
CA ALA A 118 6.57 21.41 9.80
C ALA A 118 5.91 21.80 8.46
N THR A 119 6.72 22.28 7.52
CA THR A 119 6.27 22.48 6.13
C THR A 119 6.34 21.16 5.34
N CYS A 120 5.40 20.90 4.44
CA CYS A 120 5.49 19.69 3.57
C CYS A 120 6.83 19.67 2.81
N ARG A 121 7.31 20.83 2.35
CA ARG A 121 8.61 20.95 1.68
C ARG A 121 9.79 20.51 2.57
N ALA A 122 9.73 20.71 3.89
CA ALA A 122 10.78 20.25 4.80
C ALA A 122 10.87 18.72 4.84
N VAL A 123 9.73 18.04 4.96
CA VAL A 123 9.65 16.57 4.96
C VAL A 123 10.04 15.99 3.60
N VAL A 124 9.50 16.56 2.51
CA VAL A 124 9.86 16.19 1.13
C VAL A 124 11.37 16.28 0.90
N ARG A 125 12.00 17.40 1.28
CA ARG A 125 13.47 17.54 1.17
C ARG A 125 14.23 16.52 2.00
N SER A 126 13.72 16.14 3.17
CA SER A 126 14.34 15.10 3.99
C SER A 126 14.33 13.75 3.27
N ARG A 127 13.17 13.34 2.76
CA ARG A 127 13.00 12.13 1.95
C ARG A 127 13.88 12.13 0.70
N THR A 128 13.87 13.22 -0.05
CA THR A 128 14.68 13.35 -1.27
C THR A 128 16.18 13.21 -0.98
N ARG A 129 16.68 13.81 0.10
CA ARG A 129 18.10 13.70 0.48
C ARG A 129 18.48 12.29 0.94
N ALA A 130 17.56 11.57 1.56
CA ALA A 130 17.79 10.19 1.97
C ALA A 130 17.81 9.21 0.77
N GLY A 131 17.30 9.64 -0.40
CA GLY A 131 17.29 8.86 -1.64
C GLY A 131 16.08 7.91 -1.72
N VAL A 132 15.76 7.42 -2.92
CA VAL A 132 14.52 6.68 -3.22
C VAL A 132 14.30 5.42 -2.37
N GLU A 133 15.37 4.78 -1.90
CA GLU A 133 15.31 3.56 -1.08
C GLU A 133 15.13 3.83 0.43
N ALA A 134 15.13 5.09 0.87
CA ALA A 134 15.03 5.38 2.30
C ALA A 134 13.66 5.02 2.92
N ASP A 135 13.70 4.49 4.14
CA ASP A 135 12.50 4.11 4.88
C ASP A 135 11.78 5.32 5.46
N TRP A 136 10.46 5.42 5.24
CA TRP A 136 9.66 6.48 5.86
C TRP A 136 9.71 6.44 7.39
N LYS A 137 9.92 5.25 7.99
CA LYS A 137 10.13 5.09 9.43
C LYS A 137 11.25 5.98 9.96
N GLU A 138 12.40 6.00 9.29
CA GLU A 138 13.57 6.77 9.72
C GLU A 138 13.35 8.26 9.52
N ILE A 139 12.76 8.63 8.38
CA ILE A 139 12.46 10.03 8.05
C ILE A 139 11.46 10.59 9.05
N ALA A 140 10.38 9.88 9.34
CA ALA A 140 9.37 10.31 10.30
C ALA A 140 9.93 10.39 11.73
N ALA A 141 10.80 9.45 12.11
CA ALA A 141 11.51 9.52 13.40
C ALA A 141 12.37 10.78 13.53
N GLY A 142 12.97 11.27 12.44
CA GLY A 142 13.71 12.54 12.41
C GLY A 142 12.85 13.78 12.69
N PHE A 143 11.52 13.67 12.51
CA PHE A 143 10.54 14.71 12.87
C PHE A 143 9.83 14.42 14.20
N GLY A 144 10.29 13.44 14.98
CA GLY A 144 9.65 13.06 16.25
C GLY A 144 8.37 12.23 16.08
N ALA A 145 8.02 11.81 14.88
CA ALA A 145 6.86 10.97 14.62
C ALA A 145 7.28 9.50 14.47
N ARG A 146 7.12 8.73 15.53
CA ARG A 146 7.29 7.27 15.53
C ARG A 146 5.94 6.59 15.72
N PRO A 147 5.74 5.34 15.24
CA PRO A 147 4.56 4.56 15.59
C PRO A 147 4.33 4.60 17.11
N GLY A 148 3.11 5.00 17.52
CA GLY A 148 2.72 5.19 18.92
C GLY A 148 2.87 6.61 19.48
N SER A 149 3.52 7.54 18.77
CA SER A 149 3.53 8.96 19.15
C SER A 149 2.21 9.67 18.85
N ASP A 150 1.97 10.81 19.48
CA ASP A 150 0.79 11.64 19.22
C ASP A 150 0.77 12.15 17.77
N ALA A 151 1.91 12.59 17.25
CA ALA A 151 2.04 13.02 15.86
C ALA A 151 1.67 11.88 14.88
N TYR A 152 2.16 10.66 15.14
CA TYR A 152 1.82 9.51 14.29
C TYR A 152 0.34 9.13 14.40
N THR A 153 -0.25 9.24 15.60
CA THR A 153 -1.69 9.06 15.81
C THR A 153 -2.49 10.12 15.03
N ALA A 154 -2.04 11.37 15.01
CA ALA A 154 -2.66 12.44 14.25
C ALA A 154 -2.60 12.17 12.72
N VAL A 155 -1.48 11.64 12.20
CA VAL A 155 -1.40 11.19 10.80
C VAL A 155 -2.45 10.12 10.50
N ARG A 156 -2.59 9.12 11.36
CA ARG A 156 -3.56 8.03 11.17
C ARG A 156 -5.02 8.52 11.21
N LEU A 157 -5.33 9.47 12.08
CA LEU A 157 -6.63 10.13 12.11
C LEU A 157 -6.90 10.95 10.84
N ALA A 158 -5.90 11.69 10.36
CA ALA A 158 -6.01 12.44 9.11
C ALA A 158 -6.21 11.54 7.89
N LEU A 159 -5.63 10.33 7.89
CA LEU A 159 -5.90 9.30 6.89
C LEU A 159 -7.36 8.88 6.91
N ALA A 160 -7.90 8.58 8.08
CA ALA A 160 -9.32 8.23 8.22
C ALA A 160 -10.25 9.35 7.73
N ASP A 161 -9.89 10.60 8.02
CA ASP A 161 -10.66 11.75 7.52
C ASP A 161 -10.59 11.87 5.99
N SER A 162 -9.44 11.57 5.38
CA SER A 162 -9.28 11.56 3.91
C SER A 162 -10.13 10.48 3.26
N TYR A 163 -10.09 9.25 3.79
CA TYR A 163 -10.92 8.13 3.30
C TYR A 163 -12.41 8.44 3.38
N ARG A 164 -12.86 9.04 4.49
CA ARG A 164 -14.25 9.49 4.64
C ARG A 164 -14.63 10.50 3.55
N ARG A 165 -13.78 11.51 3.30
CA ARG A 165 -14.04 12.55 2.28
C ARG A 165 -14.05 12.01 0.87
N TRP A 166 -13.23 11.00 0.60
CA TRP A 166 -13.21 10.31 -0.69
C TRP A 166 -14.34 9.28 -0.84
N GLY A 167 -15.17 9.07 0.20
CA GLY A 167 -16.23 8.07 0.19
C GLY A 167 -15.69 6.63 0.08
N ARG A 168 -14.47 6.40 0.57
CA ARG A 168 -13.79 5.11 0.45
C ARG A 168 -13.93 4.28 1.71
N PRO A 169 -14.09 2.97 1.59
CA PRO A 169 -14.10 2.09 2.76
C PRO A 169 -12.73 2.10 3.42
N LEU A 170 -12.72 2.21 4.75
CA LEU A 170 -11.53 2.07 5.57
C LEU A 170 -11.84 1.09 6.69
N GLN A 171 -11.08 0.00 6.77
CA GLN A 171 -11.15 -0.90 7.91
C GLN A 171 -10.11 -0.47 8.96
N PRO A 172 -10.53 0.14 10.08
CA PRO A 172 -9.60 0.54 11.12
C PRO A 172 -9.04 -0.68 11.84
N ASP A 173 -7.75 -0.63 12.21
CA ASP A 173 -7.20 -1.58 13.17
C ASP A 173 -7.57 -1.16 14.61
N ALA A 174 -7.08 -1.91 15.59
CA ALA A 174 -7.35 -1.62 17.00
C ALA A 174 -6.79 -0.25 17.45
N ALA A 175 -5.66 0.20 16.90
CA ALA A 175 -5.04 1.47 17.28
C ALA A 175 -5.84 2.66 16.77
N LEU A 176 -6.19 2.67 15.48
CA LEU A 176 -7.04 3.71 14.90
C LEU A 176 -8.43 3.71 15.53
N SER A 177 -9.01 2.53 15.77
CA SER A 177 -10.32 2.42 16.43
C SER A 177 -10.34 3.07 17.82
N ARG A 178 -9.25 2.92 18.60
CA ARG A 178 -9.12 3.60 19.90
C ARG A 178 -9.00 5.11 19.72
N ALA A 179 -8.16 5.56 18.80
CA ALA A 179 -7.94 6.99 18.56
C ALA A 179 -9.23 7.71 18.10
N LEU A 180 -10.04 7.06 17.26
CA LEU A 180 -11.34 7.59 16.82
C LEU A 180 -12.31 7.76 17.99
N ARG A 181 -12.48 6.73 18.82
CA ARG A 181 -13.34 6.82 20.03
C ARG A 181 -12.88 7.91 20.99
N GLN A 182 -11.57 8.06 21.18
CA GLN A 182 -11.03 9.12 22.04
C GLN A 182 -11.31 10.52 21.47
N ARG A 183 -11.26 10.68 20.14
CA ARG A 183 -11.61 11.96 19.49
C ARG A 183 -13.08 12.29 19.70
N GLU A 184 -13.98 11.33 19.48
CA GLU A 184 -15.42 11.50 19.71
C GLU A 184 -15.73 11.88 21.16
N GLN A 185 -15.07 11.23 22.13
CA GLN A 185 -15.22 11.56 23.54
C GLN A 185 -14.78 12.99 23.86
N ARG A 186 -13.69 13.46 23.27
CA ARG A 186 -13.21 14.84 23.47
C ARG A 186 -14.18 15.87 22.89
N GLU A 187 -14.72 15.59 21.70
CA GLU A 187 -15.72 16.45 21.06
C GLU A 187 -16.99 16.58 21.91
N GLN A 188 -17.42 15.50 22.57
CA GLN A 188 -18.57 15.53 23.50
C GLN A 188 -18.29 16.29 24.80
N GLN A 189 -17.02 16.41 25.19
CA GLN A 189 -16.58 17.08 26.41
C GLN A 189 -16.32 18.58 26.21
N GLN A 190 -16.31 19.06 24.97
CA GLN A 190 -16.05 20.46 24.64
C GLN A 190 -17.39 21.15 24.28
N PRO A 191 -18.01 21.88 25.23
CA PRO A 191 -19.34 22.49 25.06
C PRO A 191 -19.36 23.69 24.11
#